data_AF-A0A6A3Q627-F1
#
_entry.id   AF-A0A6A3Q627-F1
#
_cell.length_a   1.000
_cell.length_b   1.000
_cell.length_c   1.000
_cell.angle_alpha   90.00
_cell.angle_beta   90.00
_cell.angle_gamma   90.00
#
_symmetry.space_group_name_H-M   'P 1'
#
loop_
_entity.id
_entity.type
_entity.pdbx_description
1 polymer ?
#
loop_
_entity_poly.entity_id
_entity_poly.type
_entity_poly.pdbx_seq_one_letter_code
_entity_poly.pdbx_strand_id
1 'polypeptide(L)'
;MPRGRKRDLEFSTDGAAVAQALQSKRTNTSTKRTYLSKINVMTAWLALHYPNTIDDDTKQLRVPLAKEAILSFFGHICGPAHACDRDNVQSKDCSSAPLSASCIWGYRSALVDVYRAKLLELDPQLDTELRRVLEGYEKVINSLKKRGLMKINEGKRQLKLSRFELLALKLMTIRPVKKAVRTP
;
A
#
# COMPACT_ATOMS: atom_id res chain seq x y z
N MET A 1 23.98 -63.55 -3.10
CA MET A 1 24.03 -62.07 -3.13
C MET A 1 23.37 -61.57 -4.42
N PRO A 2 22.09 -61.13 -4.42
CA PRO A 2 21.53 -60.44 -5.58
C PRO A 2 21.61 -58.91 -5.40
N ARG A 3 22.04 -58.25 -6.49
CA ARG A 3 22.28 -56.81 -6.62
C ARG A 3 20.96 -56.01 -6.55
N GLY A 4 20.97 -54.94 -5.76
CA GLY A 4 19.82 -54.05 -5.55
C GLY A 4 19.44 -53.27 -6.82
N ARG A 5 18.12 -53.21 -7.09
CA ARG A 5 17.48 -52.31 -8.06
C ARG A 5 17.67 -50.85 -7.64
N LYS A 6 18.16 -50.01 -8.55
CA LYS A 6 18.02 -48.55 -8.47
C LYS A 6 16.53 -48.22 -8.50
N ARG A 7 16.06 -47.51 -7.47
CA ARG A 7 14.75 -46.85 -7.46
C ARG A 7 14.91 -45.51 -8.16
N ASP A 8 14.15 -45.33 -9.22
CA ASP A 8 13.99 -44.04 -9.88
C ASP A 8 13.37 -43.06 -8.86
N LEU A 9 14.07 -41.95 -8.62
CA LEU A 9 13.54 -40.85 -7.82
C LEU A 9 12.49 -40.15 -8.68
N GLU A 10 11.22 -40.53 -8.51
CA GLU A 10 10.11 -39.69 -8.90
C GLU A 10 10.22 -38.36 -8.15
N PHE A 11 10.41 -37.29 -8.91
CA PHE A 11 10.51 -35.93 -8.40
C PHE A 11 9.16 -35.55 -7.79
N SER A 12 9.12 -35.62 -6.45
CA SER A 12 7.93 -35.57 -5.63
C SER A 12 7.08 -34.30 -5.87
N THR A 13 5.88 -34.50 -6.40
CA THR A 13 4.74 -33.56 -6.44
C THR A 13 4.30 -33.09 -5.05
N ASP A 14 4.78 -33.74 -3.98
CA ASP A 14 4.42 -33.48 -2.60
C ASP A 14 5.09 -32.22 -2.04
N GLY A 15 6.30 -31.88 -2.48
CA GLY A 15 7.02 -30.69 -2.00
C GLY A 15 6.31 -29.38 -2.33
N ALA A 16 5.76 -29.27 -3.55
CA ALA A 16 4.98 -28.11 -3.99
C ALA A 16 3.63 -28.02 -3.26
N ALA A 17 2.96 -29.16 -3.04
CA ALA A 17 1.71 -29.23 -2.29
C ALA A 17 1.90 -28.83 -0.82
N VAL A 18 2.99 -29.29 -0.18
CA VAL A 18 3.35 -28.91 1.19
C VAL A 18 3.70 -27.43 1.28
N ALA A 19 4.44 -26.88 0.31
CA ALA A 19 4.74 -25.45 0.26
C ALA A 19 3.46 -24.59 0.12
N GLN A 20 2.53 -24.99 -0.76
CA GLN A 20 1.23 -24.33 -0.90
C GLN A 20 0.36 -24.46 0.37
N ALA A 21 0.38 -25.62 1.03
CA ALA A 21 -0.32 -25.86 2.30
C ALA A 21 0.24 -25.01 3.46
N LEU A 22 1.56 -24.78 3.50
CA LEU A 22 2.20 -23.92 4.49
C LEU A 22 1.97 -22.43 4.21
N GLN A 23 1.97 -22.01 2.94
CA GLN A 23 1.65 -20.64 2.55
C GLN A 23 0.19 -20.29 2.82
N SER A 24 -0.74 -21.21 2.49
CA SER A 24 -2.17 -21.03 2.70
C SER A 24 -2.58 -20.97 4.17
N LYS A 25 -1.81 -21.59 5.08
CA LYS A 25 -1.95 -21.45 6.55
C LYS A 25 -1.44 -20.11 7.09
N ARG A 26 -0.57 -19.41 6.37
CA ARG A 26 0.07 -18.15 6.81
C ARG A 26 -0.78 -16.91 6.52
N THR A 27 -1.65 -16.95 5.52
CA THR A 27 -2.50 -15.81 5.12
C THR A 27 -3.96 -16.04 5.53
N ASN A 28 -4.46 -15.18 6.43
CA ASN A 28 -5.87 -15.19 6.85
C ASN A 28 -6.79 -14.99 5.63
N THR A 29 -7.94 -15.65 5.61
CA THR A 29 -8.98 -15.55 4.58
C THR A 29 -9.38 -14.10 4.26
N SER A 30 -9.41 -13.21 5.27
CA SER A 30 -9.66 -11.78 5.08
C SER A 30 -8.57 -11.09 4.23
N THR A 31 -7.31 -11.46 4.46
CA THR A 31 -6.17 -10.96 3.68
C THR A 31 -6.23 -11.47 2.24
N LYS A 32 -6.56 -12.74 2.02
CA LYS A 32 -6.75 -13.32 0.68
C LYS A 32 -7.83 -12.58 -0.10
N ARG A 33 -8.97 -12.28 0.54
CA ARG A 33 -10.05 -11.50 -0.08
C ARG A 33 -9.62 -10.07 -0.43
N THR A 34 -8.84 -9.44 0.45
CA THR A 34 -8.30 -8.10 0.20
C THR A 34 -7.31 -8.09 -0.96
N TYR A 35 -6.41 -9.08 -1.03
CA TYR A 35 -5.48 -9.21 -2.14
C TYR A 35 -6.20 -9.49 -3.45
N LEU A 36 -7.18 -10.40 -3.45
CA LEU A 36 -7.99 -10.67 -4.64
C LEU A 36 -8.67 -9.41 -5.17
N SER A 37 -9.27 -8.59 -4.30
CA SER A 37 -9.88 -7.32 -4.71
C SER A 37 -8.86 -6.38 -5.38
N LYS A 38 -7.64 -6.30 -4.86
CA LYS A 38 -6.57 -5.47 -5.43
C LYS A 38 -6.06 -6.01 -6.76
N ILE A 39 -5.88 -7.33 -6.84
CA ILE A 39 -5.48 -8.01 -8.07
C ILE A 39 -6.54 -7.81 -9.14
N ASN A 40 -7.83 -7.91 -8.83
CA ASN A 40 -8.89 -7.68 -9.82
C ASN A 40 -8.85 -6.26 -10.40
N VAL A 41 -8.59 -5.24 -9.57
CA VAL A 41 -8.42 -3.86 -10.04
C VAL A 41 -7.20 -3.75 -10.95
N MET A 42 -6.07 -4.36 -10.55
CA MET A 42 -4.84 -4.37 -11.35
C MET A 42 -5.04 -5.10 -12.68
N THR A 43 -5.67 -6.27 -12.67
CA THR A 43 -6.01 -7.07 -13.86
C THR A 43 -6.89 -6.27 -14.81
N ALA A 44 -7.95 -5.61 -14.32
CA ALA A 44 -8.84 -4.83 -15.17
C ALA A 44 -8.11 -3.67 -15.85
N TRP A 45 -7.24 -2.96 -15.11
CA TRP A 45 -6.43 -1.89 -15.67
C TRP A 45 -5.41 -2.41 -16.68
N LEU A 46 -4.70 -3.50 -16.36
CA LEU A 46 -3.72 -4.11 -17.24
C LEU A 46 -4.34 -4.73 -18.49
N ALA A 47 -5.55 -5.27 -18.43
CA ALA A 47 -6.28 -5.76 -19.61
C ALA A 47 -6.49 -4.65 -20.65
N LEU A 48 -6.71 -3.42 -20.20
CA LEU A 48 -6.94 -2.26 -21.07
C LEU A 48 -5.63 -1.70 -21.66
N HIS A 49 -4.55 -1.65 -20.88
CA HIS A 49 -3.31 -0.95 -21.26
C HIS A 49 -2.18 -1.90 -21.73
N TYR A 50 -2.20 -3.15 -21.28
CA TYR A 50 -1.21 -4.18 -21.55
C TYR A 50 -1.91 -5.54 -21.74
N PRO A 51 -2.76 -5.71 -22.78
CA PRO A 51 -3.61 -6.89 -22.92
C PRO A 51 -2.83 -8.22 -22.88
N ASN A 52 -1.60 -8.23 -23.40
CA ASN A 52 -0.70 -9.39 -23.41
C ASN A 52 -0.30 -9.90 -22.00
N THR A 53 -0.58 -9.13 -20.95
CA THR A 53 -0.34 -9.52 -19.55
C THR A 53 -1.48 -10.32 -18.93
N ILE A 54 -2.59 -10.48 -19.64
CA ILE A 54 -3.74 -11.26 -19.18
C ILE A 54 -3.82 -12.55 -19.98
N ASP A 55 -4.08 -13.64 -19.28
CA ASP A 55 -4.33 -14.94 -19.89
C ASP A 55 -5.76 -14.99 -20.44
N ASP A 56 -5.90 -15.28 -21.73
CA ASP A 56 -7.19 -15.19 -22.43
C ASP A 56 -8.24 -16.18 -21.92
N ASP A 57 -7.79 -17.36 -21.48
CA ASP A 57 -8.65 -18.45 -21.03
C ASP A 57 -9.06 -18.27 -19.57
N THR A 58 -8.09 -17.98 -18.70
CA THR A 58 -8.33 -17.90 -17.25
C THR A 58 -8.73 -16.51 -16.78
N LYS A 59 -8.54 -15.48 -17.62
CA LYS A 59 -8.66 -14.05 -17.27
C LYS A 59 -7.79 -13.64 -16.07
N GLN A 60 -6.74 -14.40 -15.81
CA GLN A 60 -5.80 -14.15 -14.73
C GLN A 60 -4.55 -13.43 -15.23
N LEU A 61 -3.84 -12.80 -14.30
CA LEU A 61 -2.55 -12.18 -14.54
C LEU A 61 -1.50 -13.21 -14.98
N ARG A 62 -0.94 -13.01 -16.17
CA ARG A 62 0.24 -13.73 -16.66
C ARG A 62 1.49 -13.11 -16.05
N VAL A 63 2.19 -13.90 -15.25
CA VAL A 63 3.49 -13.53 -14.68
C VAL A 63 4.59 -14.34 -15.38
N PRO A 64 5.82 -13.82 -15.49
CA PRO A 64 6.27 -12.50 -15.01
C PRO A 64 5.71 -11.34 -15.85
N LEU A 65 5.27 -10.29 -15.17
CA LEU A 65 4.90 -9.03 -15.81
C LEU A 65 6.13 -8.26 -16.25
N ALA A 66 6.01 -7.55 -17.37
CA ALA A 66 7.00 -6.58 -17.80
C ALA A 66 7.14 -5.46 -16.75
N LYS A 67 8.38 -5.02 -16.51
CA LYS A 67 8.71 -3.89 -15.62
C LYS A 67 7.83 -2.68 -15.89
N GLU A 68 7.71 -2.31 -17.17
CA GLU A 68 6.93 -1.15 -17.60
C GLU A 68 5.44 -1.27 -17.25
N ALA A 69 4.86 -2.47 -17.32
CA ALA A 69 3.46 -2.69 -16.98
C ALA A 69 3.21 -2.50 -15.48
N ILE A 70 4.12 -3.01 -14.64
CA ILE A 70 4.07 -2.82 -13.19
C ILE A 70 4.20 -1.33 -12.85
N LEU A 71 5.26 -0.67 -13.34
CA LEU A 71 5.52 0.73 -13.04
C LEU A 71 4.41 1.65 -13.54
N SER A 72 3.84 1.38 -14.72
CA SER A 72 2.74 2.18 -15.28
C SER A 72 1.47 2.05 -14.46
N PHE A 73 1.13 0.84 -13.99
CA PHE A 73 0.00 0.66 -13.07
C PHE A 73 0.22 1.42 -11.75
N PHE A 74 1.40 1.29 -11.14
CA PHE A 74 1.73 2.02 -9.91
C PHE A 74 1.75 3.53 -10.12
N GLY A 75 2.23 4.01 -11.27
CA GLY A 75 2.14 5.40 -11.67
C GLY A 75 0.70 5.89 -11.78
N HIS A 76 -0.17 5.09 -12.40
CA HIS A 76 -1.60 5.40 -12.52
C HIS A 76 -2.27 5.57 -11.16
N ILE A 77 -2.12 4.62 -10.24
CA ILE A 77 -2.77 4.69 -8.91
C ILE A 77 -2.15 5.74 -7.98
N CYS A 78 -0.90 6.15 -8.24
CA CYS A 78 -0.23 7.25 -7.52
C CYS A 78 -0.54 8.63 -8.10
N GLY A 79 -0.90 8.70 -9.39
CA GLY A 79 -1.12 9.92 -10.15
C GLY A 79 -2.06 10.93 -9.49
N PRO A 80 -3.19 10.51 -8.88
CA PRO A 80 -4.11 11.46 -8.25
C PRO A 80 -3.47 12.24 -7.10
N ALA A 81 -2.67 11.59 -6.26
CA ALA A 81 -1.96 12.29 -5.18
C ALA A 81 -0.95 13.29 -5.72
N HIS A 82 -0.25 12.92 -6.79
CA HIS A 82 0.71 13.81 -7.43
C HIS A 82 0.04 15.04 -8.05
N ALA A 83 -1.11 14.87 -8.70
CA ALA A 83 -1.90 15.98 -9.23
C ALA A 83 -2.36 16.93 -8.10
N CYS A 84 -2.94 16.39 -7.02
CA CYS A 84 -3.35 17.22 -5.89
C CYS A 84 -2.15 17.95 -5.24
N ASP A 85 -0.98 17.32 -5.17
CA ASP A 85 0.26 17.90 -4.64
C ASP A 85 0.79 19.06 -5.49
N ARG A 86 0.87 18.83 -6.81
CA ARG A 86 1.34 19.79 -7.81
C ARG A 86 0.42 21.00 -7.91
N ASP A 87 -0.88 20.76 -8.00
CA ASP A 87 -1.88 21.82 -8.24
C ASP A 87 -2.35 22.45 -6.92
N ASN A 88 -1.89 21.93 -5.78
CA ASN A 88 -2.26 22.37 -4.43
C ASN A 88 -3.78 22.38 -4.20
N VAL A 89 -4.46 21.37 -4.75
CA VAL A 89 -5.92 21.21 -4.73
C VAL A 89 -6.32 20.23 -3.64
N GLN A 90 -7.51 20.45 -3.05
CA GLN A 90 -8.11 19.52 -2.10
C GLN A 90 -8.37 18.16 -2.74
N SER A 91 -8.08 17.08 -2.03
CA SER A 91 -8.19 15.72 -2.55
C SER A 91 -9.60 15.31 -3.00
N LYS A 92 -10.63 16.01 -2.50
CA LYS A 92 -12.03 15.84 -2.86
C LYS A 92 -12.42 16.51 -4.18
N ASP A 93 -11.65 17.51 -4.59
CA ASP A 93 -11.88 18.30 -5.80
C ASP A 93 -11.03 17.76 -6.97
N CYS A 94 -10.11 16.83 -6.68
CA CYS A 94 -9.38 16.06 -7.68
C CYS A 94 -10.32 15.06 -8.40
N SER A 95 -10.12 14.85 -9.71
CA SER A 95 -10.93 13.95 -10.56
C SER A 95 -11.00 12.52 -10.05
N SER A 96 -9.99 12.10 -9.29
CA SER A 96 -9.95 10.85 -8.55
C SER A 96 -9.31 11.09 -7.19
N ALA A 97 -9.84 10.44 -6.16
CA ALA A 97 -9.32 10.60 -4.82
C ALA A 97 -7.97 9.85 -4.66
N PRO A 98 -6.93 10.50 -4.13
CA PRO A 98 -5.68 9.85 -3.74
C PRO A 98 -5.90 8.65 -2.82
N LEU A 99 -5.26 7.53 -3.12
CA LEU A 99 -5.24 6.37 -2.25
C LEU A 99 -4.36 6.62 -1.02
N SER A 100 -4.67 5.97 0.11
CA SER A 100 -3.74 5.99 1.25
C SER A 100 -2.44 5.25 0.92
N ALA A 101 -1.33 5.67 1.55
CA ALA A 101 -0.05 4.96 1.41
C ALA A 101 -0.16 3.46 1.74
N SER A 102 -0.87 3.13 2.82
CA SER A 102 -1.15 1.74 3.21
C SER A 102 -1.91 0.94 2.14
N CYS A 103 -2.82 1.60 1.41
CA CYS A 103 -3.57 0.95 0.34
C CYS A 103 -2.65 0.56 -0.82
N ILE A 104 -1.73 1.46 -1.22
CA ILE A 104 -0.76 1.22 -2.30
C ILE A 104 0.26 0.16 -1.90
N TRP A 105 0.78 0.20 -0.67
CA TRP A 105 1.62 -0.89 -0.14
C TRP A 105 0.88 -2.24 -0.18
N GLY A 106 -0.43 -2.24 0.06
CA GLY A 106 -1.27 -3.42 -0.11
C GLY A 106 -1.33 -3.96 -1.54
N TYR A 107 -1.27 -3.11 -2.57
CA TYR A 107 -1.19 -3.56 -3.96
C TYR A 107 0.13 -4.25 -4.25
N ARG A 108 1.25 -3.70 -3.75
CA ARG A 108 2.56 -4.35 -3.86
C ARG A 108 2.55 -5.72 -3.18
N SER A 109 2.03 -5.80 -1.95
CA SER A 109 1.97 -7.07 -1.23
C SER A 109 1.10 -8.11 -1.94
N ALA A 110 -0.02 -7.69 -2.52
CA ALA A 110 -0.88 -8.56 -3.33
C ALA A 110 -0.16 -9.06 -4.59
N LEU A 111 0.59 -8.19 -5.29
CA LEU A 111 1.38 -8.57 -6.45
C LEU A 111 2.46 -9.61 -6.09
N VAL A 112 3.21 -9.36 -5.01
CA VAL A 112 4.21 -10.30 -4.51
C VAL A 112 3.59 -11.66 -4.14
N ASP A 113 2.37 -11.65 -3.58
CA ASP A 113 1.62 -12.87 -3.26
C ASP A 113 1.27 -13.67 -4.53
N VAL A 114 0.85 -13.01 -5.62
CA VAL A 114 0.60 -13.66 -6.92
C VAL A 114 1.86 -14.32 -7.47
N TYR A 115 3.01 -13.66 -7.40
CA TYR A 115 4.29 -14.23 -7.82
C TYR A 115 4.64 -15.47 -6.99
N ARG A 116 4.54 -15.36 -5.66
CA ARG A 116 4.82 -16.48 -4.75
C ARG A 116 3.90 -17.69 -4.96
N ALA A 117 2.61 -17.44 -5.24
CA ALA A 117 1.64 -18.51 -5.53
C ALA A 117 2.01 -19.30 -6.79
N LYS A 118 2.70 -18.66 -7.75
CA LYS A 118 3.22 -19.28 -8.97
C LYS A 118 4.67 -19.74 -8.85
N LEU A 119 5.20 -19.81 -7.62
CA LEU A 119 6.59 -20.21 -7.32
C LEU A 119 7.64 -19.35 -8.03
N LEU A 120 7.31 -18.07 -8.27
CA LEU A 120 8.20 -17.08 -8.85
C LEU A 120 8.53 -15.99 -7.83
N GLU A 121 9.65 -15.31 -8.06
CA GLU A 121 10.02 -14.12 -7.31
C GLU A 121 9.91 -12.88 -8.19
N LEU A 122 9.49 -11.77 -7.58
CA LEU A 122 9.55 -10.48 -8.25
C LEU A 122 11.04 -10.09 -8.35
N ASP A 123 11.46 -9.65 -9.54
CA ASP A 123 12.83 -9.20 -9.77
C ASP A 123 13.31 -8.26 -8.64
N PRO A 124 14.42 -8.57 -7.95
CA PRO A 124 14.87 -7.80 -6.78
C PRO A 124 15.16 -6.34 -7.10
N GLN A 125 15.68 -6.06 -8.30
CA GLN A 125 15.94 -4.68 -8.72
C GLN A 125 14.63 -3.92 -8.90
N LEU A 126 13.66 -4.50 -9.61
CA LEU A 126 12.32 -3.95 -9.76
C LEU A 126 11.61 -3.75 -8.41
N ASP A 127 11.70 -4.70 -7.49
CA ASP A 127 11.10 -4.56 -6.17
C ASP A 127 11.70 -3.40 -5.38
N THR A 128 13.02 -3.21 -5.51
CA THR A 128 13.73 -2.09 -4.87
C THR A 128 13.31 -0.74 -5.46
N GLU A 129 13.21 -0.65 -6.78
CA GLU A 129 12.71 0.55 -7.46
C GLU A 129 11.27 0.86 -7.04
N LEU A 130 10.41 -0.16 -7.01
CA LEU A 130 9.02 -0.02 -6.60
C LEU A 130 8.93 0.48 -5.15
N ARG A 131 9.71 -0.09 -4.21
CA ARG A 131 9.74 0.38 -2.82
C ARG A 131 10.13 1.85 -2.71
N ARG A 132 11.14 2.31 -3.45
CA ARG A 132 11.54 3.72 -3.47
C ARG A 132 10.42 4.64 -3.96
N VAL A 133 9.69 4.22 -5.00
CA VAL A 133 8.50 4.94 -5.48
C VAL A 133 7.43 5.03 -4.39
N LEU A 134 7.15 3.92 -3.70
CA LEU A 134 6.14 3.88 -2.64
C LEU A 134 6.53 4.72 -1.42
N GLU A 135 7.81 4.74 -1.05
CA GLU A 135 8.34 5.63 0.00
C GLU A 135 8.21 7.11 -0.38
N GLY A 136 8.49 7.44 -1.65
CA GLY A 136 8.25 8.77 -2.20
C GLY A 136 6.78 9.17 -2.13
N TYR A 137 5.89 8.26 -2.53
CA TYR A 137 4.44 8.47 -2.47
C TYR A 137 3.97 8.71 -1.03
N GLU A 138 4.48 7.95 -0.07
CA GLU A 138 4.14 8.14 1.35
C GLU A 138 4.52 9.54 1.85
N LYS A 139 5.66 10.08 1.41
CA LYS A 139 6.05 11.47 1.71
C LYS A 139 5.06 12.47 1.13
N VAL A 140 4.61 12.27 -0.11
CA VAL A 140 3.60 13.12 -0.77
C VAL A 140 2.29 13.10 0.00
N ILE A 141 1.77 11.91 0.34
CA ILE A 141 0.54 11.78 1.14
C ILE A 141 0.66 12.45 2.49
N ASN A 142 1.81 12.31 3.16
CA ASN A 142 2.05 12.97 4.44
C ASN A 142 2.13 14.50 4.31
N SER A 143 2.70 15.02 3.21
CA SER A 143 2.67 16.46 2.89
C SER A 143 1.25 16.98 2.66
N LEU A 144 0.44 16.26 1.87
CA LEU A 144 -0.95 16.60 1.61
C LEU A 144 -1.78 16.65 2.90
N LYS A 145 -1.63 15.65 3.76
CA LYS A 145 -2.26 15.63 5.09
C LYS A 145 -1.83 16.82 5.95
N LYS A 146 -0.53 17.14 5.99
CA LYS A 146 0.01 18.26 6.79
C LYS A 146 -0.53 19.62 6.33
N ARG A 147 -0.73 19.80 5.02
CA ARG A 147 -1.32 21.02 4.44
C ARG A 147 -2.85 21.07 4.56
N GLY A 148 -3.49 20.05 5.10
CA GLY A 148 -4.95 19.97 5.17
C GLY A 148 -5.62 19.74 3.82
N LEU A 149 -4.88 19.28 2.81
CA LEU A 149 -5.37 18.95 1.46
C LEU A 149 -5.91 17.52 1.35
N MET A 150 -5.71 16.70 2.39
CA MET A 150 -6.23 15.34 2.47
C MET A 150 -6.64 15.03 3.91
N LYS A 151 -7.72 14.27 4.07
CA LYS A 151 -8.22 13.86 5.39
C LYS A 151 -7.20 13.00 6.14
N ILE A 152 -6.94 13.34 7.39
CA ILE A 152 -6.14 12.54 8.31
C ILE A 152 -7.03 11.41 8.84
N ASN A 153 -6.88 10.21 8.28
CA ASN A 153 -7.61 9.00 8.73
C ASN A 153 -6.80 8.13 9.71
N GLU A 154 -5.77 8.68 10.36
CA GLU A 154 -5.02 7.97 11.40
C GLU A 154 -5.92 7.79 12.63
N GLY A 155 -6.33 6.55 12.88
CA GLY A 155 -7.38 6.20 13.83
C GLY A 155 -7.18 6.81 15.20
N LYS A 156 -8.25 7.43 15.75
CA LYS A 156 -8.45 7.92 17.13
C LYS A 156 -7.19 8.38 17.89
N ARG A 157 -6.15 8.87 17.23
CA ARG A 157 -5.22 9.80 17.88
C ARG A 157 -6.03 11.07 17.96
N GLN A 158 -6.78 11.20 19.06
CA GLN A 158 -7.13 12.50 19.60
C GLN A 158 -5.88 13.34 19.37
N LEU A 159 -6.00 14.39 18.56
CA LEU A 159 -5.02 15.45 18.55
C LEU A 159 -4.73 15.69 20.02
N LYS A 160 -3.54 15.29 20.51
CA LYS A 160 -3.08 15.74 21.81
C LYS A 160 -2.99 17.24 21.61
N LEU A 161 -4.05 17.95 21.99
CA LEU A 161 -4.12 19.40 22.00
C LEU A 161 -2.91 19.86 22.81
N SER A 162 -1.88 20.24 22.06
CA SER A 162 -0.50 20.20 22.52
C SER A 162 -0.19 21.54 23.16
N ARG A 163 -0.33 21.64 24.48
CA ARG A 163 0.07 22.81 25.31
C ARG A 163 -0.63 24.14 25.00
N PHE A 164 -1.09 24.40 23.78
CA PHE A 164 -1.81 25.60 23.37
C PHE A 164 -3.19 25.67 24.01
N GLU A 165 -3.91 24.55 24.08
CA GLU A 165 -5.19 24.50 24.80
C GLU A 165 -4.97 24.72 26.31
N LEU A 166 -3.90 24.16 26.88
CA LEU A 166 -3.54 24.38 28.28
C LEU A 166 -3.16 25.84 28.56
N LEU A 167 -2.43 26.48 27.65
CA LEU A 167 -2.08 27.91 27.72
C LEU A 167 -3.33 28.79 27.58
N ALA A 168 -4.21 28.49 26.62
CA ALA A 168 -5.46 29.21 26.43
C ALA A 168 -6.36 29.09 27.67
N LEU A 169 -6.54 27.88 28.21
CA LEU A 169 -7.29 27.66 29.44
C LEU A 169 -6.69 28.43 30.63
N LYS A 170 -5.37 28.43 30.77
CA LYS A 170 -4.68 29.15 31.85
C LYS A 170 -4.82 30.66 31.70
N LEU A 171 -4.70 31.20 30.49
CA LEU A 171 -4.87 32.64 30.24
C LEU A 171 -6.31 33.09 30.45
N MET A 172 -7.29 32.27 30.09
CA MET A 172 -8.71 32.57 30.28
C MET A 172 -9.17 32.48 31.75
N THR A 173 -8.40 31.82 32.62
CA THR A 173 -8.73 31.66 34.06
C THR A 173 -7.98 32.64 34.97
N ILE A 174 -6.95 33.33 34.46
CA ILE A 174 -6.26 34.38 35.21
C ILE A 174 -7.14 35.63 35.23
N ARG A 175 -7.72 35.95 36.39
CA ARG A 175 -8.35 37.26 36.61
C ARG A 175 -7.27 38.30 36.92
N PRO A 176 -7.26 39.47 36.24
CA PRO A 176 -6.27 40.50 36.51
C PRO A 176 -6.50 41.08 37.91
N VAL A 177 -5.51 40.95 38.79
CA VAL A 177 -5.50 41.65 40.07
C VAL A 177 -5.08 43.09 39.79
N LYS A 178 -5.99 44.04 40.04
CA LYS A 178 -5.67 45.47 39.99
C LYS A 178 -4.55 45.74 41.00
N LYS A 179 -3.39 46.20 40.55
CA LYS A 179 -2.40 46.79 41.47
C LYS A 179 -3.05 48.02 42.08
N ALA A 180 -3.24 48.00 43.40
CA ALA A 180 -3.66 49.19 44.13
C ALA A 180 -2.64 50.30 43.88
N VAL A 181 -3.12 51.39 43.30
CA VAL A 181 -2.34 52.63 43.17
C VAL A 181 -2.07 53.12 44.58
N ARG A 182 -0.79 53.17 44.98
CA ARG A 182 -0.40 53.91 46.17
C ARG A 182 -0.61 55.39 45.86
N THR A 183 -1.68 55.96 46.41
CA THR A 183 -1.82 57.41 46.53
C THR A 183 -0.79 57.95 47.54
N PRO A 184 -0.29 59.17 47.31
CA PRO A 184 0.87 59.75 48.01
C PRO A 184 0.67 59.91 49.51
#